data_AF-A0A1U8IG82-F1
#
_entry.id   AF-A0A1U8IG82-F1
#
_cell.length_a   1.000
_cell.length_b   1.000
_cell.length_c   1.000
_cell.angle_alpha   90.00
_cell.angle_beta   90.00
_cell.angle_gamma   90.00
#
_symmetry.space_group_name_H-M   'P 1'
#
loop_
_entity.id
_entity.type
_entity.pdbx_description
1 polymer ?
#
loop_
_entity_poly.entity_id
_entity_poly.type
_entity_poly.pdbx_seq_one_letter_code
_entity_poly.pdbx_strand_id
1 'polypeptide(L)'
;MDEEKGVITAASLKRNAAVLGLQDLRDDELASMVREGDLDGDGALSEMEFCVLMFRLSPGLMEESRLLLEEMLEDQLKTAGF
;
A
#
# COMPACT_ATOMS: atom_id res chain seq x y z
N MET A 1 4.55 -10.04 7.94
CA MET A 1 4.53 -9.90 9.40
C MET A 1 5.73 -10.65 9.94
N ASP A 2 6.42 -10.09 10.92
CA ASP A 2 7.45 -10.79 11.67
C ASP A 2 6.76 -11.75 12.65
N GLU A 3 6.91 -13.06 12.45
CA GLU A 3 6.18 -14.08 13.24
C GLU A 3 6.63 -14.14 14.70
N GLU A 4 7.86 -13.71 15.00
CA GLU A 4 8.36 -13.69 16.38
C GLU A 4 7.90 -12.45 17.14
N LYS A 5 7.84 -11.30 16.44
CA LYS A 5 7.46 -10.02 17.07
C LYS A 5 5.98 -9.69 16.99
N GLY A 6 5.24 -10.32 16.09
CA GLY A 6 3.83 -10.02 15.86
C GLY A 6 3.58 -8.62 15.29
N VAL A 7 4.56 -8.04 14.61
CA VAL A 7 4.48 -6.69 14.02
C VAL A 7 5.03 -6.69 12.59
N ILE A 8 4.74 -5.66 11.82
CA ILE A 8 5.28 -5.46 10.48
C ILE A 8 6.50 -4.54 10.60
N THR A 9 7.69 -5.15 10.53
CA THR A 9 8.96 -4.42 10.43
C THR A 9 9.29 -4.11 8.97
N ALA A 10 10.16 -3.12 8.71
CA ALA A 10 10.65 -2.82 7.36
C ALA A 10 11.23 -4.05 6.64
N ALA A 11 11.93 -4.93 7.37
CA ALA A 11 12.46 -6.18 6.83
C ALA A 11 11.35 -7.16 6.43
N SER A 12 10.33 -7.32 7.26
CA SER A 12 9.17 -8.17 6.94
C SER A 12 8.34 -7.58 5.80
N LEU A 13 8.24 -6.26 5.74
CA LEU A 13 7.57 -5.52 4.67
C LEU A 13 8.30 -5.73 3.34
N LYS A 14 9.63 -5.62 3.31
CA LYS A 14 10.46 -5.88 2.11
C LYS A 14 10.22 -7.26 1.52
N ARG A 15 10.24 -8.29 2.37
CA ARG A 15 10.02 -9.68 1.94
C ARG A 15 8.62 -9.86 1.36
N ASN A 16 7.62 -9.28 2.01
CA ASN A 16 6.23 -9.38 1.58
C ASN A 16 5.92 -8.52 0.35
N ALA A 17 6.56 -7.35 0.22
CA ALA A 17 6.44 -6.47 -0.93
C ALA A 17 6.95 -7.15 -2.21
N ALA A 18 8.05 -7.89 -2.13
CA ALA A 18 8.53 -8.70 -3.24
C ALA A 18 7.50 -9.76 -3.70
N VAL A 19 6.75 -10.37 -2.77
CA VAL A 19 5.66 -11.32 -3.09
C VAL A 19 4.50 -10.63 -3.81
N LEU A 20 4.26 -9.35 -3.50
CA LEU A 20 3.23 -8.52 -4.15
C LEU A 20 3.70 -7.91 -5.48
N GLY A 21 4.89 -8.27 -5.98
CA GLY A 21 5.46 -7.72 -7.21
C GLY A 21 6.09 -6.34 -7.05
N LEU A 22 6.18 -5.81 -5.82
CA LEU A 22 6.78 -4.52 -5.48
C LEU A 22 8.26 -4.70 -5.10
N GLN A 23 9.00 -5.43 -5.92
CA GLN A 23 10.40 -5.81 -5.66
C GLN A 23 11.42 -4.66 -5.81
N ASP A 24 11.03 -3.57 -6.47
CA ASP A 24 11.90 -2.42 -6.76
C ASP A 24 11.86 -1.33 -5.67
N LEU A 25 11.11 -1.56 -4.59
CA LEU A 25 11.06 -0.64 -3.46
C LEU A 25 12.41 -0.62 -2.74
N ARG A 26 12.96 0.59 -2.59
CA ARG A 26 14.22 0.80 -1.88
C ARG A 26 13.99 0.80 -0.37
N ASP A 27 15.06 0.59 0.39
CA ASP A 27 15.00 0.55 1.85
C ASP A 27 14.51 1.89 2.46
N ASP A 28 14.81 3.02 1.81
CA ASP A 28 14.30 4.35 2.19
C ASP A 28 12.78 4.47 2.01
N GLU A 29 12.24 3.91 0.92
CA GLU A 29 10.81 3.91 0.62
C GLU A 29 10.05 3.03 1.60
N LEU A 30 10.56 1.83 1.87
CA LEU A 30 9.99 0.91 2.87
C LEU A 30 10.03 1.51 4.28
N ALA A 31 11.14 2.17 4.66
CA ALA A 31 11.24 2.86 5.93
C ALA A 31 10.29 4.07 6.00
N SER A 32 10.02 4.75 4.88
CA SER A 32 9.02 5.80 4.82
C SER A 32 7.61 5.24 5.00
N MET A 33 7.29 4.09 4.39
CA MET A 33 5.99 3.43 4.53
C MET A 33 5.72 3.00 5.98
N VAL A 34 6.73 2.45 6.66
CA VAL A 34 6.62 2.10 8.08
C VAL A 34 6.40 3.36 8.91
N ARG A 35 7.21 4.41 8.71
CA ARG A 35 7.07 5.68 9.46
C ARG A 35 5.73 6.39 9.27
N GLU A 36 5.07 6.22 8.13
CA GLU A 36 3.77 6.86 7.88
C GLU A 36 2.64 6.24 8.73
N GLY A 37 2.76 4.95 9.06
CA GLY A 37 1.79 4.24 9.89
C GLY A 37 2.20 4.05 11.35
N ASP A 38 3.49 4.19 11.66
CA ASP A 38 4.05 4.08 13.01
C ASP A 38 3.63 5.30 13.85
N LEU A 39 2.66 5.12 14.73
CA LEU A 39 2.07 6.19 15.54
C LEU A 39 2.75 6.32 16.89
N ASP A 40 3.33 5.25 17.42
CA ASP A 40 4.01 5.24 18.71
C ASP A 40 5.53 5.45 18.61
N GLY A 41 6.10 5.33 17.41
CA GLY A 41 7.50 5.58 17.10
C GLY A 41 8.42 4.40 17.42
N ASP A 42 7.90 3.18 17.52
CA ASP A 42 8.69 1.98 17.83
C ASP A 42 9.51 1.44 16.64
N GLY A 43 9.29 1.99 15.45
CA GLY A 43 9.97 1.61 14.21
C GLY A 43 9.38 0.36 13.53
N ALA A 44 8.19 -0.06 13.94
CA ALA A 44 7.40 -1.13 13.36
C ALA A 44 5.93 -0.69 13.22
N LEU A 45 5.12 -1.56 12.63
CA LEU A 45 3.67 -1.37 12.58
C LEU A 45 3.00 -2.51 13.33
N SER A 46 2.28 -2.18 14.39
CA SER A 46 1.33 -3.08 15.01
C SER A 46 0.12 -3.35 14.10
N GLU A 47 -0.68 -4.36 14.44
CA GLU A 47 -1.92 -4.66 13.71
C GLU A 47 -2.88 -3.46 13.68
N MET A 48 -2.98 -2.74 14.80
CA MET A 48 -3.84 -1.56 14.92
C MET A 48 -3.36 -0.43 14.01
N GLU A 49 -2.07 -0.12 14.04
CA GLU A 49 -1.46 0.91 13.21
C GLU A 49 -1.59 0.59 11.72
N PHE A 50 -1.38 -0.68 11.35
CA PHE A 50 -1.60 -1.12 9.98
C PHE A 50 -3.07 -0.97 9.55
N CYS A 51 -4.03 -1.33 10.41
CA CYS A 51 -5.45 -1.15 10.13
C CYS A 51 -5.81 0.32 9.93
N VAL A 52 -5.30 1.20 10.80
CA VAL A 52 -5.51 2.65 10.73
C VAL A 52 -4.89 3.21 9.44
N LEU A 53 -3.67 2.80 9.10
CA LEU A 53 -3.00 3.18 7.86
C LEU A 53 -3.84 2.78 6.63
N MET A 54 -4.32 1.54 6.57
CA MET A 54 -5.17 1.07 5.46
C MET A 54 -6.49 1.83 5.38
N PHE A 55 -7.11 2.16 6.52
CA PHE A 55 -8.32 2.97 6.53
C PHE A 55 -8.08 4.39 6.02
N ARG A 56 -6.94 5.01 6.36
CA ARG A 56 -6.55 6.34 5.87
C ARG A 56 -6.28 6.35 4.36
N LEU A 57 -5.69 5.28 3.82
CA LEU A 57 -5.34 5.17 2.41
C LEU A 57 -6.52 4.72 1.52
N SER A 58 -7.48 4.00 2.09
CA SER A 58 -8.67 3.47 1.41
C SER A 58 -9.42 4.51 0.56
N PRO A 59 -9.83 5.70 1.08
CA PRO A 59 -10.60 6.65 0.29
C PRO A 59 -9.83 7.20 -0.92
N GLY A 60 -8.54 7.53 -0.75
CA GLY A 60 -7.71 8.03 -1.86
C GLY A 60 -7.48 6.98 -2.95
N LEU A 61 -7.15 5.75 -2.54
CA LEU A 61 -6.92 4.65 -3.48
C LEU A 61 -8.20 4.25 -4.24
N MET A 62 -9.36 4.29 -3.57
CA MET A 62 -10.65 3.98 -4.20
C MET A 62 -11.09 5.07 -5.19
N GLU A 63 -10.78 6.33 -4.92
CA GLU A 63 -11.08 7.44 -5.82
C GLU A 63 -10.21 7.39 -7.08
N GLU A 64 -8.89 7.17 -6.94
CA GLU A 64 -7.99 6.99 -8.08
C GLU A 64 -8.35 5.77 -8.93
N SER A 65 -8.66 4.64 -8.30
CA SER A 65 -9.11 3.43 -8.99
C SER A 65 -10.42 3.65 -9.78
N ARG A 66 -11.36 4.44 -9.23
CA ARG A 66 -12.61 4.80 -9.91
C ARG A 66 -12.36 5.65 -11.16
N LEU A 67 -11.47 6.63 -11.07
CA LEU A 67 -11.10 7.48 -12.21
C LEU A 67 -10.44 6.69 -13.33
N LEU A 68 -9.50 5.80 -12.99
CA LEU A 68 -8.86 4.89 -13.94
C LEU A 68 -9.88 3.99 -14.66
N LEU A 69 -10.86 3.47 -13.93
CA LEU A 69 -11.93 2.65 -14.50
C LEU A 69 -12.82 3.47 -15.46
N GLU A 70 -13.17 4.70 -15.08
CA GLU A 70 -13.95 5.61 -15.93
C GLU A 70 -13.20 5.96 -17.22
N GLU A 71 -11.91 6.29 -17.15
CA GLU A 71 -11.05 6.55 -18.31
C GLU A 71 -10.96 5.33 -19.24
N MET A 72 -10.74 4.14 -18.68
CA MET A 72 -10.70 2.90 -19.46
C MET A 72 -12.06 2.59 -20.14
N LEU A 73 -13.18 2.87 -19.48
CA LEU A 73 -14.52 2.71 -20.05
C LEU A 73 -14.77 3.70 -21.19
N GLU A 74 -14.34 4.95 -21.04
CA GLU A 74 -14.44 5.96 -22.11
C GLU A 74 -13.61 5.58 -23.34
N ASP A 75 -12.38 5.12 -23.13
CA ASP A 75 -11.50 4.71 -24.22
C ASP A 75 -12.03 3.47 -24.96
N GLN A 76 -12.65 2.53 -24.24
CA GLN A 76 -13.34 1.41 -24.85
C GLN A 76 -14.55 1.85 -25.69
N LEU A 77 -15.35 2.81 -25.22
CA LEU A 77 -16.49 3.36 -25.98
C LEU A 77 -16.03 4.10 -27.24
N LYS A 78 -14.96 4.90 -27.15
CA LYS A 78 -14.35 5.60 -28.29
C LYS A 78 -13.74 4.62 -29.30
N THR A 79 -13.11 3.54 -28.82
CA THR A 79 -12.49 2.51 -29.67
C THR A 79 -13.53 1.59 -30.31
N ALA A 80 -14.67 1.36 -29.66
CA ALA A 80 -15.77 0.54 -30.16
C ALA A 80 -16.62 1.24 -31.25
N GLY A 81 -16.38 2.53 -31.53
CA GLY A 81 -16.94 3.22 -32.70
C GLY A 81 -18.43 3.59 -32.60
N PHE A 82 -18.85 4.15 -31.46
CA PHE A 82 -20.10 4.91 -31.35
C PHE A 82 -19.85 6.41 -31.37
#